data_AF-A0A8I2E4R0-F1
#
_entry.id   AF-A0A8I2E4R0-F1
#
_cell.length_a   1.000
_cell.length_b   1.000
_cell.length_c   1.000
_cell.angle_alpha   90.00
_cell.angle_beta   90.00
_cell.angle_gamma   90.00
#
_symmetry.space_group_name_H-M   'P 1'
#
loop_
_entity.id
_entity.type
_entity.pdbx_description
1 polymer ?
#
loop_
_entity_poly.entity_id
_entity_poly.type
_entity_poly.pdbx_seq_one_letter_code
_entity_poly.pdbx_strand_id
1 'polypeptide(L)'
;MSVYRHSGDAEVHEYTSHRLASPALVREHVDLARERPWVSRIGLTEHVREVTRRWISETDLPGDGLPAAVSAPAGGSVAARFYEIEGSEVDGLLSADDARDHLQELRRASGSAAGAAESARPAGLILWEVTVVDFARATSEGALPRSA
;
A
#
# COMPACT_ATOMS: atom_id res chain seq x y z
N MET A 1 8.96 12.81 16.73
CA MET A 1 8.56 14.17 16.27
C MET A 1 7.55 14.69 17.28
N SER A 2 7.79 15.86 17.87
CA SER A 2 6.88 16.47 18.85
C SER A 2 5.99 17.50 18.18
N VAL A 3 4.70 17.48 18.48
CA VAL A 3 3.70 18.41 17.92
C VAL A 3 2.88 18.98 19.07
N TYR A 4 2.76 20.30 19.14
CA TYR A 4 1.90 20.96 20.12
C TYR A 4 0.51 21.12 19.53
N ARG A 5 -0.53 20.66 20.24
CA ARG A 5 -1.93 20.88 19.86
C ARG A 5 -2.73 21.34 21.08
N HIS A 6 -3.59 22.34 20.89
CA HIS A 6 -4.54 22.75 21.91
C HIS A 6 -5.79 21.84 21.84
N SER A 7 -6.22 21.33 22.99
CA SER A 7 -7.39 20.47 23.13
C SER A 7 -8.26 21.02 24.28
N GLY A 8 -9.14 21.98 23.98
CA GLY A 8 -10.05 22.60 24.95
C GLY A 8 -9.47 23.81 25.68
N ASP A 9 -10.35 24.56 26.37
CA ASP A 9 -10.02 25.80 27.07
C ASP A 9 -9.08 25.52 28.26
N ALA A 10 -7.83 26.02 28.15
CA ALA A 10 -6.82 26.23 29.19
C ALA A 10 -5.71 25.17 29.46
N GLU A 11 -5.60 24.04 28.75
CA GLU A 11 -4.45 23.13 28.92
C GLU A 11 -3.61 22.95 27.65
N VAL A 12 -2.31 23.25 27.75
CA VAL A 12 -1.30 22.96 26.72
C VAL A 12 -0.74 21.58 26.98
N HIS A 13 -0.98 20.64 26.07
CA HIS A 13 -0.38 19.31 26.13
C HIS A 13 0.71 19.18 25.07
N GLU A 14 1.87 18.68 25.47
CA GLU A 14 2.91 18.23 24.53
C GLU A 14 2.55 16.82 24.04
N TYR A 15 2.43 16.65 22.72
CA TYR A 15 2.23 15.34 22.11
C TYR A 15 3.52 14.87 21.45
N THR A 16 3.98 13.68 21.84
CA THR A 16 5.08 12.99 21.16
C THR A 16 4.55 11.75 20.45
N SER A 17 4.88 11.61 19.17
CA SER A 17 4.56 10.42 18.39
C SER A 17 5.79 9.56 18.14
N HIS A 18 5.66 8.26 18.39
CA HIS A 18 6.67 7.23 18.18
C HIS A 18 6.11 6.15 17.26
N ARG A 19 6.84 5.80 16.20
CA ARG A 19 6.51 4.64 15.36
C ARG A 19 7.22 3.42 15.92
N LEU A 20 6.44 2.41 16.31
CA LEU A 20 6.95 1.18 16.89
C LEU A 20 6.67 0.02 15.93
N ALA A 21 7.69 -0.83 15.72
CA ALA A 21 7.66 -1.87 14.68
C ALA A 21 7.09 -3.22 15.16
N SER A 22 6.77 -3.36 16.45
CA SER A 22 6.23 -4.62 16.99
C SER A 22 5.23 -4.39 18.14
N PRO A 23 4.26 -5.32 18.34
CA PRO A 23 3.33 -5.24 19.46
C PRO A 23 4.01 -5.27 20.83
N ALA A 24 5.13 -5.99 20.98
CA ALA A 24 5.88 -6.06 22.23
C ALA A 24 6.47 -4.70 22.62
N LEU A 25 7.08 -3.99 21.65
CA LEU A 25 7.61 -2.64 21.86
C LEU A 25 6.50 -1.64 22.18
N VAL A 26 5.32 -1.80 21.57
CA VAL A 26 4.15 -0.96 21.91
C VAL A 26 3.76 -1.15 23.38
N ARG A 27 3.68 -2.39 23.87
CA ARG A 27 3.35 -2.66 25.28
C ARG A 27 4.38 -2.08 26.23
N GLU A 28 5.66 -2.37 25.99
CA GLU A 28 6.76 -1.81 26.79
C GLU A 28 6.68 -0.28 26.86
N HIS A 29 6.43 0.38 25.72
CA HIS A 29 6.31 1.83 25.68
C HIS A 29 5.07 2.34 26.43
N VAL A 30 3.94 1.63 26.33
CA VAL A 30 2.72 1.97 27.08
C VAL A 30 2.96 1.85 28.58
N ASP A 31 3.62 0.79 29.04
CA ASP A 31 3.92 0.58 30.45
C ASP A 31 4.90 1.63 30.98
N LEU A 32 5.98 1.91 30.26
CA LEU A 32 6.92 2.99 30.58
C LEU A 32 6.25 4.36 30.63
N ALA A 33 5.27 4.61 29.76
CA ALA A 33 4.53 5.85 29.74
C ALA A 33 3.55 5.96 30.93
N ARG A 34 2.99 4.85 31.43
CA ARG A 34 2.14 4.82 32.63
C ARG A 34 2.91 5.11 33.92
N GLU A 35 4.18 4.74 33.99
CA GLU A 35 5.05 5.00 35.15
C GLU A 35 5.47 6.48 35.27
N ARG A 36 5.21 7.29 34.25
CA ARG A 36 5.67 8.68 34.18
C ARG A 36 4.57 9.66 34.59
N PRO A 37 4.73 10.41 35.70
CA PRO A 37 3.68 11.30 36.21
C PRO A 37 3.37 12.49 35.29
N TRP A 38 4.24 12.81 34.32
CA TRP A 38 4.03 13.88 33.34
C TRP A 38 3.33 13.43 32.05
N VAL A 39 3.03 12.14 31.89
CA VAL A 39 2.28 11.64 30.72
C VAL A 39 0.79 11.60 31.05
N SER A 40 0.02 12.49 30.43
CA SER A 40 -1.42 12.61 30.70
C SER A 40 -2.31 11.65 29.88
N ARG A 41 -1.83 11.18 28.71
CA ARG A 41 -2.59 10.27 27.83
C ARG A 41 -1.68 9.56 26.83
N ILE A 42 -2.02 8.31 26.50
CA ILE A 42 -1.38 7.52 25.43
C ILE A 42 -2.42 7.23 24.34
N GLY A 43 -2.10 7.58 23.10
CA GLY A 43 -2.90 7.23 21.93
C GLY A 43 -2.16 6.21 21.06
N LEU A 44 -2.80 5.09 20.73
CA LEU A 44 -2.23 4.08 19.84
C LEU A 44 -2.89 4.17 18.47
N THR A 45 -2.07 4.16 17.42
CA THR A 45 -2.53 4.13 16.02
C THR A 45 -1.91 2.94 15.32
N GLU A 46 -2.74 2.09 14.74
CA GLU A 46 -2.31 0.99 13.89
C GLU A 46 -2.29 1.45 12.44
N HIS A 47 -1.20 1.13 11.74
CA HIS A 47 -1.04 1.38 10.32
C HIS A 47 -1.13 0.06 9.56
N VAL A 48 -2.15 -0.08 8.71
CA VAL A 48 -2.40 -1.28 7.90
C VAL A 48 -2.25 -0.92 6.44
N ARG A 49 -1.57 -1.78 5.67
CA ARG A 49 -1.45 -1.66 4.22
C ARG A 49 -2.23 -2.79 3.58
N GLU A 50 -3.23 -2.45 2.76
CA GLU A 50 -4.00 -3.40 1.97
C GLU A 50 -3.59 -3.31 0.52
N VAL A 51 -3.40 -4.47 -0.12
CA VAL A 51 -3.06 -4.59 -1.54
C VAL A 51 -4.21 -5.29 -2.23
N THR A 52 -4.81 -4.61 -3.21
CA THR A 52 -5.88 -5.17 -4.05
C THR A 52 -5.34 -5.37 -5.46
N ARG A 53 -5.66 -6.52 -6.04
CA ARG A 53 -5.31 -6.87 -7.42
C ARG A 53 -6.59 -7.11 -8.20
N ARG A 54 -6.75 -6.39 -9.30
CA ARG A 54 -7.89 -6.54 -10.21
C ARG A 54 -7.37 -6.96 -11.57
N TRP A 55 -7.88 -8.07 -12.08
CA TRP A 55 -7.61 -8.45 -13.46
C TRP A 55 -8.27 -7.45 -14.41
N ILE A 56 -7.53 -6.99 -15.41
CA ILE A 56 -8.00 -6.05 -16.42
C ILE A 56 -7.58 -6.53 -17.82
N SER A 57 -8.34 -6.11 -18.82
CA SER A 57 -7.95 -6.26 -20.22
C SER A 57 -7.13 -5.04 -20.69
N GLU A 58 -6.43 -5.15 -21.82
CA GLU A 58 -5.78 -3.99 -22.43
C GLU A 58 -6.75 -2.86 -22.80
N THR A 59 -8.00 -3.20 -23.13
CA THR A 59 -9.03 -2.20 -23.43
C THR A 59 -9.51 -1.45 -22.18
N ASP A 60 -9.25 -1.98 -20.98
CA ASP A 60 -9.54 -1.32 -19.72
C ASP A 60 -8.41 -0.38 -19.27
N LEU A 61 -7.25 -0.40 -19.95
CA LEU A 61 -6.20 0.58 -19.67
C LEU A 61 -6.72 1.98 -19.99
N PRO A 62 -6.62 2.94 -19.04
CA PRO A 62 -6.99 4.31 -19.31
C PRO A 62 -6.13 4.84 -20.47
N GLY A 63 -6.58 5.90 -21.14
CA GLY A 63 -5.78 6.56 -22.19
C GLY A 63 -4.41 7.04 -21.68
N ASP A 64 -3.73 7.86 -22.47
CA ASP A 64 -2.35 8.25 -22.18
C ASP A 64 -2.15 8.79 -20.74
N GLY A 65 -1.07 8.35 -20.09
CA GLY A 65 -0.63 8.85 -18.80
C GLY A 65 -0.85 7.97 -17.56
N LEU A 66 -0.86 8.62 -16.40
CA LEU A 66 -0.92 7.97 -15.09
C LEU A 66 -2.30 7.36 -14.80
N PRO A 67 -2.36 6.28 -13.98
CA PRO A 67 -3.61 5.73 -13.50
C PRO A 67 -4.50 6.83 -12.91
N ALA A 68 -5.78 6.84 -13.28
CA ALA A 68 -6.73 7.79 -12.72
C ALA A 68 -6.72 7.73 -11.18
N ALA A 69 -6.94 8.87 -10.52
CA ALA A 69 -7.09 8.86 -9.07
C ALA A 69 -8.32 8.00 -8.71
N VAL A 70 -8.12 6.97 -7.89
CA VAL A 70 -9.22 6.16 -7.34
C VAL A 70 -9.57 6.70 -5.97
N SER A 71 -10.86 6.81 -5.68
CA SER A 71 -11.31 7.10 -4.32
C SER A 71 -10.86 6.00 -3.38
N ALA A 72 -10.07 6.36 -2.38
CA ALA A 72 -9.74 5.44 -1.31
C ALA A 72 -11.03 5.01 -0.59
N PRO A 73 -11.10 3.75 -0.11
CA PRO A 73 -12.15 3.35 0.82
C PRO A 73 -12.14 4.25 2.07
N ALA A 74 -13.29 4.36 2.75
CA ALA A 74 -13.44 5.23 3.91
C ALA A 74 -12.37 4.95 4.97
N GLY A 75 -11.66 5.99 5.40
CA GLY A 75 -10.56 5.89 6.38
C GLY A 75 -9.22 5.42 5.81
N GLY A 76 -9.13 5.18 4.50
CA GLY A 76 -7.89 4.85 3.79
C GLY A 76 -7.35 6.00 2.94
N SER A 77 -6.11 5.86 2.52
CA SER A 77 -5.45 6.71 1.54
C SER A 77 -4.78 5.83 0.48
N VAL A 78 -4.98 6.13 -0.81
CA VAL A 78 -4.28 5.39 -1.88
C VAL A 78 -2.80 5.76 -1.83
N ALA A 79 -1.95 4.81 -1.49
CA ALA A 79 -0.52 4.98 -1.40
C ALA A 79 0.16 4.79 -2.76
N ALA A 80 -0.36 3.87 -3.58
CA ALA A 80 0.12 3.62 -4.92
C ALA A 80 -0.96 2.96 -5.79
N ARG A 81 -0.87 3.18 -7.11
CA ARG A 81 -1.60 2.46 -8.14
C ARG A 81 -0.68 2.23 -9.33
N PHE A 82 -0.63 1.00 -9.83
CA PHE A 82 0.27 0.60 -10.91
C PHE A 82 -0.25 -0.67 -11.59
N TYR A 83 0.39 -1.06 -12.70
CA TYR A 83 0.04 -2.22 -13.50
C TYR A 83 1.10 -3.31 -13.36
N GLU A 84 0.69 -4.57 -13.23
CA GLU A 84 1.59 -5.74 -13.28
C GLU A 84 1.17 -6.64 -14.44
N ILE A 85 2.15 -7.27 -15.09
CA ILE A 85 1.90 -8.25 -16.14
C ILE A 85 2.40 -9.60 -15.62
N GLU A 86 1.52 -10.59 -15.57
CA GLU A 86 1.87 -11.92 -15.09
C GLU A 86 2.96 -12.55 -15.97
N GLY A 87 4.02 -13.04 -15.33
CA GLY A 87 5.19 -13.59 -16.02
C GLY A 87 6.18 -12.55 -16.53
N SER A 88 5.96 -11.25 -16.27
CA SER A 88 6.95 -10.20 -16.52
C SER A 88 7.98 -10.13 -15.40
N GLU A 89 9.25 -9.89 -15.75
CA GLU A 89 10.32 -9.60 -14.78
C GLU A 89 10.33 -8.12 -14.34
N VAL A 90 9.52 -7.27 -14.99
CA VAL A 90 9.43 -5.85 -14.64
C VAL A 90 8.46 -5.65 -13.49
N ASP A 91 8.99 -5.08 -12.40
CA ASP A 91 8.20 -4.68 -11.24
C ASP A 91 7.35 -3.45 -11.57
N GLY A 92 6.02 -3.60 -11.44
CA GLY A 92 5.02 -2.52 -11.37
C GLY A 92 5.18 -1.33 -12.31
N LEU A 93 4.40 -1.28 -13.38
CA LEU A 93 4.37 -0.20 -14.37
C LEU A 93 3.48 0.95 -13.90
N LEU A 94 4.06 2.14 -13.77
CA LEU A 94 3.38 3.31 -13.18
C LEU A 94 2.46 4.05 -14.15
N SER A 95 2.55 3.79 -15.46
CA SER A 95 1.69 4.40 -16.47
C SER A 95 1.03 3.34 -17.35
N ALA A 96 -0.12 3.70 -17.93
CA ALA A 96 -0.81 2.83 -18.88
C ALA A 96 -0.02 2.67 -20.18
N ASP A 97 0.77 3.68 -20.55
CA ASP A 97 1.60 3.64 -21.77
C ASP A 97 2.79 2.70 -21.60
N ASP A 98 3.47 2.73 -20.45
CA ASP A 98 4.51 1.75 -20.14
C ASP A 98 3.94 0.32 -20.14
N ALA A 99 2.72 0.14 -19.63
CA ALA A 99 2.02 -1.14 -19.68
C ALA A 99 1.75 -1.62 -21.12
N ARG A 100 1.29 -0.72 -22.01
CA ARG A 100 1.08 -1.04 -23.43
C ARG A 100 2.38 -1.38 -24.14
N ASP A 101 3.41 -0.56 -23.95
CA ASP A 101 4.69 -0.71 -24.61
C ASP A 101 5.35 -2.03 -24.19
N HIS A 102 5.30 -2.35 -22.89
CA HIS A 102 5.82 -3.61 -22.37
C HIS A 102 5.03 -4.83 -22.86
N LEU A 103 3.70 -4.76 -22.92
CA LEU A 103 2.88 -5.83 -23.50
C LEU A 103 3.22 -6.08 -24.98
N GLN A 104 3.48 -5.02 -25.74
CA GLN A 104 3.92 -5.16 -27.13
C GLN A 104 5.32 -5.78 -27.22
N GLU A 105 6.26 -5.40 -26.34
CA GLU A 105 7.59 -5.98 -26.29
C GLU A 105 7.55 -7.49 -25.99
N LEU A 106 6.80 -7.90 -24.96
CA LEU A 106 6.61 -9.30 -24.61
C LEU A 106 6.01 -10.12 -25.77
N ARG A 107 5.07 -9.53 -26.51
CA ARG A 107 4.49 -10.17 -27.71
C ARG A 107 5.50 -10.30 -28.85
N ARG A 108 6.33 -9.28 -29.08
CA ARG A 108 7.40 -9.33 -30.11
C ARG A 108 8.44 -10.39 -29.76
N ALA A 109 8.88 -10.44 -28.49
CA ALA A 109 9.80 -11.47 -28.01
C ALA A 109 9.22 -12.89 -28.19
N SER A 110 7.95 -13.06 -27.82
CA SER A 110 7.24 -14.34 -27.97
C SER A 110 7.02 -14.74 -29.43
N GLY A 111 6.67 -13.78 -30.29
CA GLY A 111 6.48 -13.99 -31.73
C GLY A 111 7.79 -14.28 -32.47
N SER A 112 8.90 -13.66 -32.05
CA SER A 112 10.24 -13.96 -32.57
C SER A 112 10.72 -15.34 -32.17
N ALA A 113 10.33 -15.85 -30.99
CA ALA A 113 10.63 -17.21 -30.56
C ALA A 113 9.77 -18.27 -31.30
N ALA A 114 8.51 -17.94 -31.60
CA ALA A 114 7.59 -18.82 -32.34
C ALA A 114 7.95 -18.99 -33.83
N GLY A 115 8.81 -18.13 -34.40
CA GLY A 115 9.37 -18.32 -35.74
C GLY A 115 10.25 -19.56 -35.90
N ALA A 116 10.64 -20.22 -34.80
CA ALA A 116 11.40 -21.47 -34.79
C ALA A 116 10.61 -22.70 -34.27
N ALA A 117 9.39 -22.52 -33.78
CA ALA A 117 8.55 -23.61 -33.29
C ALA A 117 7.07 -23.33 -33.60
N GLU A 118 6.53 -24.16 -34.50
CA GLU A 118 5.18 -24.13 -35.01
C GLU A 118 4.12 -24.10 -33.89
N SER A 119 3.29 -23.06 -33.90
CA SER A 119 1.95 -23.01 -33.30
C SER A 119 1.81 -23.29 -31.80
N ALA A 120 2.38 -22.44 -30.95
CA ALA A 120 1.83 -22.20 -29.62
C ALA A 120 1.00 -20.90 -29.66
N ARG A 121 -0.31 -20.98 -29.37
CA ARG A 121 -1.10 -19.79 -28.99
C ARG A 121 -0.30 -19.01 -27.95
N PRO A 122 -0.18 -17.67 -28.02
CA PRO A 122 0.40 -16.93 -26.91
C PRO A 122 -0.51 -17.18 -25.71
N ALA A 123 -0.06 -18.02 -24.78
CA ALA A 123 -0.73 -18.23 -23.52
C ALA A 123 -0.85 -16.86 -22.84
N GLY A 124 -2.05 -16.57 -22.34
CA GLY A 124 -2.50 -15.23 -22.02
C GLY A 124 -1.58 -14.50 -21.05
N LEU A 125 -1.01 -13.40 -21.51
CA LEU A 125 -0.47 -12.38 -20.62
C LEU A 125 -1.65 -11.79 -19.84
N ILE A 126 -1.62 -11.97 -18.52
CA ILE A 126 -2.65 -11.48 -17.61
C ILE A 126 -2.18 -10.12 -17.08
N LEU A 127 -2.94 -9.08 -17.38
CA LEU A 127 -2.69 -7.73 -16.89
C LEU A 127 -3.47 -7.50 -15.59
N TRP A 128 -2.77 -7.02 -14.58
CA TRP A 128 -3.30 -6.71 -13.27
C TRP A 128 -3.19 -5.23 -13.00
N GLU A 129 -4.27 -4.64 -12.51
CA GLU A 129 -4.23 -3.36 -11.83
C GLU A 129 -4.06 -3.59 -10.33
N VAL A 130 -3.00 -3.00 -9.77
CA VAL A 130 -2.66 -3.12 -8.36
C VAL A 130 -2.91 -1.78 -7.69
N THR A 131 -3.71 -1.78 -6.62
CA THR A 131 -3.94 -0.62 -5.78
C THR A 131 -3.53 -0.91 -4.35
N VAL A 132 -2.66 -0.05 -3.81
CA VAL A 132 -2.16 -0.11 -2.44
C VAL A 132 -2.85 0.99 -1.64
N VAL A 133 -3.52 0.61 -0.56
CA VAL A 133 -4.21 1.54 0.34
C VAL A 133 -3.61 1.45 1.72
N ASP A 134 -3.20 2.60 2.27
CA ASP A 134 -2.73 2.73 3.64
C ASP A 134 -3.88 3.24 4.53
N PHE A 135 -4.14 2.52 5.61
CA PHE A 135 -5.11 2.87 6.65
C PHE A 135 -4.38 3.24 7.94
N ALA A 136 -4.89 4.26 8.64
CA ALA A 136 -4.47 4.61 9.98
C ALA A 136 -5.68 4.59 10.89
N ARG A 137 -5.72 3.64 11.84
CA ARG A 137 -6.86 3.49 12.75
C ARG A 137 -6.43 3.60 14.20
N ALA A 138 -7.24 4.31 15.00
CA ALA A 138 -7.08 4.28 16.44
C ALA A 138 -7.22 2.84 16.93
N THR A 139 -6.31 2.43 17.80
CA THR A 139 -6.31 1.08 18.38
C THR A 139 -6.12 1.17 19.88
N SER A 140 -6.22 0.03 20.56
CA SER A 140 -6.03 -0.09 22.00
C SER A 140 -5.05 -1.21 22.31
N GLU A 141 -4.45 -1.16 23.51
CA GLU A 141 -3.49 -2.16 23.95
C GLU A 141 -4.08 -3.59 23.92
N GLY A 142 -5.37 -3.72 24.28
CA GLY A 142 -6.07 -5.01 24.29
C GLY A 142 -6.25 -5.63 22.90
N ALA A 143 -6.18 -4.82 21.83
CA ALA A 143 -6.26 -5.30 20.45
C ALA A 143 -4.90 -5.76 19.89
N LEU A 144 -3.80 -5.57 20.63
CA LEU A 144 -2.46 -5.96 20.18
C LEU A 144 -2.31 -7.50 20.15
N PRO A 145 -1.73 -8.10 19.09
CA PRO A 145 -1.49 -9.54 19.00
C PRO A 145 -0.71 -10.07 20.21
N ARG A 146 -1.25 -11.06 20.92
CA ARG A 146 -0.53 -11.70 22.03
C ARG A 146 0.68 -12.43 21.47
N SER A 147 1.84 -12.22 22.08
CA SER A 147 3.07 -12.92 21.71
C SER A 147 2.81 -14.42 21.78
N ALA A 148 3.08 -15.12 20.68
CA ALA A 148 3.17 -16.58 20.67
C ALA A 148 4.45 -17.03 21.39
#